data_AF-A0A8B8QZI7-F1
#
_entry.id   AF-A0A8B8QZI7-F1
#
_cell.length_a   1.000
_cell.length_b   1.000
_cell.length_c   1.000
_cell.angle_alpha   90.00
_cell.angle_beta   90.00
_cell.angle_gamma   90.00
#
_symmetry.space_group_name_H-M   'P 1'
#
loop_
_entity.id
_entity.type
_entity.pdbx_description
1 polymer ?
#
loop_
_entity_poly.entity_id
_entity_poly.type
_entity_poly.pdbx_seq_one_letter_code
_entity_poly.pdbx_strand_id
1 'polypeptide(L)'
;MWTNCQFYPERGIEVLTSKCLIKILDNDKLWMHDQLVDMGREIVRQEGRSDLGKRSRLWIAKEALEMIRTEERKGEVQALEISGSDSSIEITNEEFERLPNLRFLKLRNGDFAGDFVKCHAKLRWISWQPVHRDFRAVNFYLDHLVVFKLDWNRFTDDSKAWDLIKVNHMI
;
A
#
# COMPACT_ATOMS: atom_id res chain seq x y z
N MET A 1 13.44 -1.12 -11.18
CA MET A 1 12.05 -0.87 -10.71
C MET A 1 11.11 -0.54 -11.88
N TRP A 2 11.31 0.58 -12.57
CA TRP A 2 10.38 1.08 -13.60
C TRP A 2 10.30 0.21 -14.86
N THR A 3 11.44 -0.30 -15.33
CA THR A 3 11.55 -1.25 -16.44
C THR A 3 10.78 -2.55 -16.20
N ASN A 4 10.83 -3.10 -14.97
CA ASN A 4 10.04 -4.29 -14.59
C ASN A 4 8.53 -4.03 -14.58
N CYS A 5 8.12 -2.76 -14.49
CA CYS A 5 6.73 -2.32 -14.60
C CYS A 5 6.34 -1.87 -16.02
N GLN A 6 7.26 -1.98 -17.00
CA GLN A 6 7.12 -1.40 -18.35
C GLN A 6 6.71 0.08 -18.31
N PHE A 7 7.17 0.80 -17.29
CA PHE A 7 6.84 2.19 -17.05
C PHE A 7 8.07 3.05 -17.30
N TYR A 8 7.89 4.16 -18.01
CA TYR A 8 8.96 5.10 -18.36
C TYR A 8 8.62 6.48 -17.77
N PRO A 9 8.80 6.65 -16.45
CA PRO A 9 8.32 7.83 -15.73
C PRO A 9 9.11 9.10 -16.04
N GLU A 10 10.33 8.97 -16.57
CA GLU A 10 11.30 10.06 -16.78
C GLU A 10 10.67 11.25 -17.49
N ARG A 11 10.06 11.01 -18.66
CA ARG A 11 9.39 12.05 -19.44
C ARG A 11 8.19 12.65 -18.69
N GLY A 12 7.45 11.83 -17.95
CA GLY A 12 6.33 12.29 -17.14
C GLY A 12 6.79 13.22 -16.01
N ILE A 13 7.84 12.82 -15.29
CA ILE A 13 8.45 13.61 -14.21
C ILE A 13 9.01 14.93 -14.78
N GLU A 14 9.68 14.90 -15.93
CA GLU A 14 10.19 16.09 -16.61
C GLU A 14 9.07 17.08 -16.98
N VAL A 15 7.97 16.58 -17.57
CA VAL A 15 6.81 17.41 -17.92
C VAL A 15 6.14 17.99 -16.68
N LEU A 16 6.00 17.21 -15.60
CA LEU A 16 5.39 17.69 -14.35
C LEU A 16 6.28 18.73 -13.65
N THR A 17 7.61 18.55 -13.72
CA THR A 17 8.59 19.48 -13.14
C THR A 17 8.64 20.79 -13.92
N SER A 18 8.68 20.74 -15.26
CA SER A 18 8.66 21.94 -16.13
C SER A 18 7.37 22.76 -15.99
N LYS A 19 6.26 22.11 -15.63
CA LYS A 19 4.99 22.77 -15.29
C LYS A 19 4.89 23.23 -13.83
N CYS A 20 5.95 23.09 -13.03
CA CYS A 20 5.99 23.40 -11.60
C CYS A 20 4.93 22.64 -10.77
N LEU A 21 4.44 21.50 -11.25
CA LEU A 21 3.43 20.70 -10.55
C LEU A 21 4.07 19.81 -9.47
N ILE A 22 5.31 19.39 -9.72
CA ILE A 22 6.13 18.67 -8.75
C ILE A 22 7.53 19.30 -8.69
N LYS A 23 8.24 19.02 -7.61
CA LYS A 23 9.67 19.32 -7.43
C LYS A 23 10.37 18.07 -6.95
N ILE A 24 11.59 17.86 -7.41
CA ILE A 24 12.50 16.88 -6.80
C ILE A 24 13.27 17.64 -5.73
N LEU A 25 13.09 17.25 -4.47
CA LEU A 25 13.81 17.80 -3.33
C LEU A 25 15.10 17.01 -3.10
N ASP A 26 15.95 17.55 -2.22
CA ASP A 26 17.11 16.84 -1.69
C ASP A 26 16.67 15.46 -1.13
N ASN A 27 17.48 14.43 -1.43
CA ASN A 27 17.18 13.00 -1.19
C ASN A 27 16.15 12.36 -2.14
N ASP A 28 16.07 12.83 -3.39
CA ASP A 28 15.25 12.24 -4.46
C ASP A 28 13.74 12.17 -4.12
N LYS A 29 13.27 13.08 -3.25
CA LYS A 29 11.87 13.11 -2.83
C LYS A 29 11.05 13.94 -3.80
N LEU A 30 9.98 13.36 -4.32
CA LEU A 30 8.96 14.10 -5.05
C LEU A 30 8.12 14.91 -4.06
N TRP A 31 8.12 16.22 -4.24
CA TRP A 31 7.25 17.16 -3.58
C TRP A 31 6.19 17.67 -4.56
N MET A 32 4.96 17.80 -4.08
CA MET A 32 3.82 18.30 -4.84
C MET A 32 3.14 19.39 -4.00
N HIS A 33 2.63 20.42 -4.66
CA HIS A 33 1.88 21.47 -3.98
C HIS A 33 0.61 20.90 -3.32
N ASP A 34 0.27 21.37 -2.11
CA ASP A 34 -0.92 20.93 -1.38
C ASP A 34 -2.21 21.10 -2.19
N GLN A 35 -2.31 22.15 -3.02
CA GLN A 35 -3.44 22.36 -3.94
C GLN A 35 -3.62 21.22 -4.95
N LEU A 36 -2.52 20.68 -5.48
CA LEU A 36 -2.57 19.54 -6.40
C LEU A 36 -2.91 18.24 -5.67
N VAL A 37 -2.39 18.09 -4.45
CA VAL A 37 -2.76 16.97 -3.57
C VAL A 37 -4.26 17.01 -3.28
N ASP A 38 -4.79 18.17 -2.89
CA ASP A 38 -6.21 18.34 -2.59
C ASP A 38 -7.10 18.15 -3.82
N MET A 39 -6.66 18.63 -4.99
CA MET A 39 -7.35 18.37 -6.25
C MET A 39 -7.37 16.87 -6.58
N GLY A 40 -6.24 16.16 -6.41
CA GLY A 40 -6.17 14.71 -6.59
C GLY A 40 -7.05 13.93 -5.62
N ARG A 41 -7.12 14.38 -4.36
CA ARG A 41 -8.02 13.83 -3.33
C ARG A 41 -9.48 14.06 -3.68
N GLU A 42 -9.81 15.23 -4.20
CA GLU A 42 -11.19 15.56 -4.60
C GLU A 42 -11.65 14.71 -5.79
N ILE A 43 -10.78 14.44 -6.77
CA ILE A 43 -11.08 13.50 -7.86
C ILE A 43 -11.48 12.12 -7.28
N VAL A 44 -10.73 11.60 -6.30
CA VAL A 44 -11.07 10.32 -5.67
C VAL A 44 -12.37 10.39 -4.86
N ARG A 45 -12.64 11.51 -4.17
CA ARG A 45 -13.92 11.70 -3.46
C ARG A 45 -15.11 11.68 -4.41
N GLN A 46 -14.93 12.13 -5.66
CA GLN A 46 -15.98 12.11 -6.68
C GLN A 46 -16.26 10.70 -7.24
N GLU A 47 -15.30 9.76 -7.17
CA GLU A 47 -15.51 8.35 -7.51
C GLU A 47 -16.59 7.71 -6.61
N GLY A 48 -16.66 8.15 -5.34
CA GLY A 48 -17.64 7.70 -4.36
C GLY A 48 -17.89 8.74 -3.27
N ARG A 49 -18.85 9.65 -3.49
CA ARG A 49 -19.12 10.75 -2.55
C ARG A 49 -19.49 10.26 -1.15
N SER A 50 -20.42 9.32 -1.07
CA SER A 50 -20.91 8.73 0.17
C SER A 50 -20.47 7.29 0.39
N ASP A 51 -19.89 6.66 -0.63
CA ASP A 51 -19.56 5.24 -0.65
C ASP A 51 -18.05 5.07 -0.76
N LEU A 52 -17.42 4.71 0.36
CA LEU A 52 -15.98 4.51 0.46
C LEU A 52 -15.52 3.31 -0.39
N GLY A 53 -16.38 2.31 -0.61
CA GLY A 53 -16.07 1.13 -1.41
C GLY A 53 -15.93 1.41 -2.90
N LYS A 54 -16.45 2.55 -3.38
CA LYS A 54 -16.31 3.03 -4.76
C LYS A 54 -15.08 3.92 -4.98
N ARG A 55 -14.40 4.34 -3.91
CA ARG A 55 -13.17 5.12 -4.02
C ARG A 55 -12.01 4.21 -4.34
N SER A 56 -11.21 4.58 -5.32
CA SER A 56 -10.01 3.83 -5.69
C SER A 56 -8.88 3.96 -4.66
N ARG A 57 -8.92 4.99 -3.79
CA ARG A 57 -7.86 5.30 -2.82
C ARG A 57 -8.46 5.79 -1.51
N LEU A 58 -7.91 5.33 -0.40
CA LEU A 58 -8.30 5.74 0.94
C LEU A 58 -7.05 6.07 1.76
N TRP A 59 -7.01 7.28 2.32
CA TRP A 59 -5.85 7.78 3.10
C TRP A 59 -6.22 8.33 4.48
N ILE A 60 -7.51 8.35 4.82
CA ILE A 60 -7.98 8.68 6.17
C ILE A 60 -8.04 7.37 6.94
N ALA A 61 -7.20 7.20 7.96
CA ALA A 61 -7.03 5.91 8.63
C ALA A 61 -8.34 5.34 9.19
N LYS A 62 -9.24 6.19 9.72
CA LYS A 62 -10.56 5.75 10.18
C LYS A 62 -11.39 5.15 9.05
N GLU A 63 -11.46 5.83 7.90
CA GLU A 63 -12.18 5.35 6.70
C GLU A 63 -11.55 4.06 6.16
N ALA A 64 -10.21 4.02 6.10
CA ALA A 64 -9.45 2.86 5.65
C ALA A 64 -9.69 1.64 6.54
N LEU A 65 -9.69 1.82 7.87
CA LEU A 65 -9.95 0.76 8.84
C LEU A 65 -11.39 0.26 8.74
N GLU A 66 -12.37 1.17 8.72
CA GLU A 66 -13.77 0.81 8.50
C GLU A 66 -13.92 -0.03 7.24
N MET A 67 -13.26 0.38 6.15
CA MET A 67 -13.28 -0.35 4.88
C MET A 67 -12.60 -1.71 4.91
N ILE A 68 -11.55 -1.92 5.71
CA ILE A 68 -10.99 -3.26 5.89
C ILE A 68 -11.98 -4.17 6.62
N ARG A 69 -12.59 -3.67 7.70
CA ARG A 69 -13.42 -4.48 8.62
C ARG A 69 -14.78 -4.88 8.05
N THR A 70 -15.27 -4.24 6.99
CA THR A 70 -16.51 -4.69 6.35
C THR A 70 -16.34 -6.06 5.68
N GLU A 71 -17.41 -6.83 5.60
CA GLU A 71 -17.41 -8.16 4.97
C GLU A 71 -17.53 -8.10 3.43
N GLU A 72 -17.82 -6.93 2.88
CA GLU A 72 -17.99 -6.74 1.45
C GLU A 72 -16.67 -6.85 0.69
N ARG A 73 -16.76 -7.24 -0.59
CA ARG A 73 -15.61 -7.26 -1.49
C ARG A 73 -15.44 -5.88 -2.13
N LYS A 74 -14.25 -5.30 -2.00
CA LYS A 74 -13.92 -3.93 -2.43
C LYS A 74 -13.19 -3.95 -3.76
N GLY A 75 -13.95 -4.07 -4.85
CA GLY A 75 -13.40 -4.15 -6.21
C GLY A 75 -12.63 -2.90 -6.64
N GLU A 76 -13.06 -1.71 -6.20
CA GLU A 76 -12.49 -0.45 -6.70
C GLU A 76 -11.22 -0.03 -5.95
N VAL A 77 -11.06 -0.44 -4.70
CA VAL A 77 -9.96 0.02 -3.84
C VAL A 77 -8.62 -0.55 -4.35
N GLN A 78 -7.74 0.35 -4.76
CA GLN A 78 -6.40 0.06 -5.29
C GLN A 78 -5.28 0.56 -4.38
N ALA A 79 -5.53 1.57 -3.55
CA ALA A 79 -4.54 2.11 -2.61
C ALA A 79 -5.16 2.35 -1.24
N LEU A 80 -4.43 1.95 -0.20
CA LEU A 80 -4.88 2.05 1.17
C LEU A 80 -3.74 2.56 2.06
N GLU A 81 -4.02 3.63 2.81
CA GLU A 81 -3.14 4.10 3.87
C GLU A 81 -3.87 4.01 5.22
N ILE A 82 -3.25 3.27 6.13
CA ILE A 82 -3.66 3.11 7.51
C ILE A 82 -2.50 3.60 8.36
N SER A 83 -2.56 4.88 8.74
CA SER A 83 -1.55 5.54 9.54
C SER A 83 -2.15 6.49 10.58
N GLY A 84 -1.58 6.54 11.78
CA GLY A 84 -2.12 7.39 12.85
C GLY A 84 -3.27 6.77 13.65
N SER A 85 -3.37 5.43 13.68
CA SER A 85 -4.14 4.73 14.71
C SER A 85 -3.35 4.73 16.02
N ASP A 86 -4.04 5.05 17.12
CA ASP A 86 -3.48 4.96 18.48
C ASP A 86 -3.35 3.50 18.96
N SER A 87 -4.11 2.59 18.33
CA SER A 87 -4.06 1.15 18.61
C SER A 87 -3.30 0.38 17.54
N SER A 88 -2.70 -0.73 17.94
CA SER A 88 -2.13 -1.73 17.04
C SER A 88 -3.23 -2.35 16.17
N ILE A 89 -2.98 -2.44 14.87
CA ILE A 89 -3.93 -2.99 13.91
C ILE A 89 -3.43 -4.36 13.45
N GLU A 90 -4.29 -5.37 13.50
CA GLU A 90 -4.01 -6.66 12.88
C GLU A 90 -4.91 -6.81 11.65
N ILE A 91 -4.34 -7.13 10.48
CA ILE A 91 -5.07 -7.43 9.24
C ILE A 91 -5.01 -8.93 9.00
N THR A 92 -6.17 -9.59 8.92
CA THR A 92 -6.23 -11.04 8.66
C THR A 92 -6.16 -11.35 7.16
N ASN A 93 -5.90 -12.61 6.81
CA ASN A 93 -5.94 -13.06 5.42
C ASN A 93 -7.33 -12.86 4.78
N GLU A 94 -8.43 -13.11 5.51
CA GLU A 94 -9.79 -12.91 4.98
C GLU A 94 -10.06 -11.44 4.66
N GLU A 95 -9.63 -10.54 5.54
CA GLU A 95 -9.78 -9.10 5.35
C GLU A 95 -8.96 -8.59 4.17
N PHE A 96 -7.74 -9.12 4.02
CA PHE A 96 -6.87 -8.78 2.91
C PHE A 96 -7.43 -9.29 1.57
N GLU A 97 -8.00 -10.50 1.53
CA GLU A 97 -8.62 -11.09 0.33
C GLU A 97 -9.85 -10.31 -0.18
N ARG A 98 -10.52 -9.55 0.69
CA ARG A 98 -11.63 -8.65 0.31
C ARG A 98 -11.18 -7.45 -0.52
N LEU A 99 -9.88 -7.23 -0.67
CA LEU A 99 -9.28 -6.13 -1.44
C LEU A 99 -8.54 -6.66 -2.70
N PRO A 100 -9.25 -7.31 -3.64
CA PRO A 100 -8.64 -8.08 -4.73
C PRO A 100 -7.81 -7.26 -5.72
N ASN A 101 -7.99 -5.94 -5.73
CA ASN A 101 -7.31 -5.02 -6.63
C ASN A 101 -6.34 -4.08 -5.90
N LEU A 102 -6.04 -4.34 -4.62
CA LEU A 102 -5.09 -3.56 -3.85
C LEU A 102 -3.69 -3.69 -4.45
N ARG A 103 -3.09 -2.54 -4.78
CA ARG A 103 -1.75 -2.41 -5.38
C ARG A 103 -0.79 -1.65 -4.47
N PHE A 104 -1.30 -0.77 -3.61
CA PHE A 104 -0.51 0.07 -2.72
C PHE A 104 -1.04 -0.03 -1.30
N LEU A 105 -0.16 -0.36 -0.35
CA LEU A 105 -0.51 -0.41 1.06
C LEU A 105 0.53 0.34 1.89
N LYS A 106 0.08 1.32 2.66
CA LYS A 106 0.87 1.89 3.74
C LYS A 106 0.24 1.48 5.06
N LEU A 107 0.92 0.63 5.80
CA LEU A 107 0.46 0.12 7.09
C LEU A 107 1.42 0.55 8.18
N ARG A 108 0.97 1.47 9.03
CA ARG A 108 1.74 1.94 10.19
C ARG A 108 1.12 1.43 11.47
N ASN A 109 1.94 0.94 12.39
CA ASN A 109 1.50 0.32 13.65
C ASN A 109 0.49 -0.81 13.40
N GLY A 110 0.79 -1.68 12.44
CA GLY A 110 -0.03 -2.87 12.23
C GLY A 110 0.76 -4.07 11.74
N ASP A 111 0.17 -5.25 11.90
CA ASP A 111 0.74 -6.55 11.53
C ASP A 111 -0.26 -7.35 10.70
N PHE A 112 0.25 -8.42 10.07
CA PHE A 112 -0.55 -9.40 9.36
C PHE A 112 -0.64 -10.68 10.18
N ALA A 113 -1.81 -11.31 10.21
CA ALA A 113 -2.03 -12.57 10.92
C ALA A 113 -2.91 -13.53 10.13
N GLY A 114 -2.73 -14.83 10.37
CA GLY A 114 -3.48 -15.88 9.68
C GLY A 114 -2.71 -16.51 8.51
N ASP A 115 -3.42 -17.30 7.71
CA ASP A 115 -2.85 -18.10 6.63
C ASP A 115 -3.19 -17.50 5.27
N PHE A 116 -2.17 -17.01 4.58
CA PHE A 116 -2.29 -16.31 3.30
C PHE A 116 -2.12 -17.25 2.09
N VAL A 117 -2.19 -18.57 2.28
CA VAL A 117 -2.03 -19.56 1.19
C VAL A 117 -2.99 -19.34 0.00
N LYS A 118 -4.17 -18.74 0.23
CA LYS A 118 -5.16 -18.40 -0.81
C LYS A 118 -5.10 -16.95 -1.28
N CYS A 119 -4.20 -16.16 -0.72
CA CYS A 119 -4.12 -14.73 -0.98
C CYS A 119 -3.36 -14.47 -2.28
N HIS A 120 -4.07 -14.06 -3.33
CA HIS A 120 -3.49 -13.66 -4.62
C HIS A 120 -3.39 -12.13 -4.72
N ALA A 121 -2.68 -11.54 -3.77
CA ALA A 121 -2.49 -10.10 -3.66
C ALA A 121 -1.79 -9.52 -4.90
N LYS A 122 -2.41 -8.56 -5.57
CA LYS A 122 -1.75 -7.78 -6.65
C LYS A 122 -0.93 -6.62 -6.09
N LEU A 123 -0.44 -6.75 -4.86
CA LEU A 123 0.25 -5.69 -4.15
C LEU A 123 1.61 -5.45 -4.80
N ARG A 124 1.83 -4.21 -5.24
CA ARG A 124 3.05 -3.78 -5.93
C ARG A 124 3.97 -2.95 -5.05
N TRP A 125 3.39 -2.27 -4.07
CA TRP A 125 4.14 -1.38 -3.18
C TRP A 125 3.58 -1.52 -1.78
N ILE A 126 4.46 -1.74 -0.82
CA ILE A 126 4.12 -1.72 0.60
C ILE A 126 5.12 -0.88 1.40
N SER A 127 4.59 -0.03 2.28
CA SER A 127 5.35 0.62 3.35
C SER A 127 4.79 0.15 4.67
N TRP A 128 5.60 -0.55 5.45
CA TRP A 128 5.13 -1.28 6.61
C TRP A 128 5.96 -0.92 7.85
N GLN A 129 5.27 -0.58 8.94
CA GLN A 129 5.84 -0.42 10.27
C GLN A 129 5.17 -1.44 11.21
N PRO A 130 5.82 -2.58 11.49
CA PRO A 130 5.27 -3.65 12.34
C PRO A 130 5.18 -3.21 13.80
N VAL A 131 4.20 -3.76 14.53
CA VAL A 131 4.07 -3.53 15.98
C VAL A 131 4.85 -4.58 16.75
N HIS A 132 4.63 -5.84 16.39
CA HIS A 132 5.22 -6.98 17.06
C HIS A 132 6.58 -7.36 16.46
N ARG A 133 7.41 -8.01 17.28
CA ARG A 133 8.74 -8.49 16.86
C ARG A 133 8.69 -9.79 16.08
N ASP A 134 7.57 -10.51 16.17
CA ASP A 134 7.38 -11.81 15.55
C ASP A 134 6.38 -11.72 14.39
N PHE A 135 6.72 -12.37 13.29
CA PHE A 135 5.86 -12.46 12.11
C PHE A 135 4.77 -13.52 12.34
N ARG A 136 3.50 -13.11 12.38
CA ARG A 136 2.33 -13.97 12.67
C ARG A 136 1.59 -14.49 11.45
N ALA A 137 1.77 -13.86 10.29
CA ALA A 137 1.23 -14.37 9.04
C ALA A 137 2.06 -15.57 8.55
N VAL A 138 1.39 -16.59 8.02
CA VAL A 138 2.03 -17.74 7.37
C VAL A 138 1.61 -17.81 5.91
N ASN A 139 2.47 -18.39 5.06
CA ASN A 139 2.27 -18.49 3.62
C ASN A 139 1.97 -17.14 2.92
N PHE A 140 2.49 -16.04 3.45
CA PHE A 140 2.25 -14.72 2.88
C PHE A 140 3.31 -14.42 1.82
N TYR A 141 2.95 -14.57 0.55
CA TYR A 141 3.85 -14.35 -0.58
C TYR A 141 3.32 -13.22 -1.46
N LEU A 142 4.16 -12.24 -1.80
CA LEU A 142 3.78 -11.08 -2.60
C LEU A 142 4.53 -11.11 -3.94
N ASP A 143 4.06 -11.96 -4.85
CA ASP A 143 4.65 -12.23 -6.18
C ASP A 143 4.68 -11.01 -7.12
N HIS A 144 3.78 -10.05 -6.93
CA HIS A 144 3.72 -8.80 -7.71
C HIS A 144 4.47 -7.63 -7.06
N LEU A 145 5.15 -7.86 -5.94
CA LEU A 145 5.78 -6.78 -5.17
C LEU A 145 6.98 -6.20 -5.92
N VAL A 146 6.99 -4.88 -6.04
CA VAL A 146 8.05 -4.11 -6.72
C VAL A 146 8.85 -3.29 -5.71
N VAL A 147 8.18 -2.82 -4.66
CA VAL A 147 8.81 -2.05 -3.58
C VAL A 147 8.32 -2.56 -2.24
N PHE A 148 9.28 -2.97 -1.43
CA PHE A 148 9.11 -3.25 -0.02
C PHE A 148 9.85 -2.18 0.78
N LYS A 149 9.11 -1.37 1.53
CA LYS A 149 9.69 -0.39 2.44
C LYS A 149 9.35 -0.78 3.88
N LEU A 150 10.38 -1.10 4.65
CA LEU A 150 10.25 -1.39 6.07
C LEU A 150 10.63 -0.16 6.87
N ASP A 151 9.67 0.42 7.58
CA ASP A 151 9.86 1.56 8.46
C ASP A 151 9.98 1.08 9.90
N TRP A 152 11.04 1.52 10.60
CA TRP A 152 11.27 1.21 12.01
C TRP A 152 11.18 -0.29 12.30
N ASN A 153 12.11 -1.05 11.71
CA ASN A 153 12.16 -2.50 11.86
C ASN A 153 12.25 -2.89 13.36
N ARG A 154 11.23 -3.58 13.86
CA ARG A 154 11.17 -4.13 15.22
C ARG A 154 11.39 -5.64 15.24
N PHE A 155 11.55 -6.29 14.09
CA PHE A 155 11.75 -7.73 14.02
C PHE A 155 13.01 -8.13 14.77
N THR A 156 12.92 -9.24 15.50
CA THR A 156 14.08 -9.96 16.04
C THR A 156 14.82 -10.72 14.93
N ASP A 157 14.07 -11.16 13.92
CA ASP A 157 14.55 -11.82 12.72
C ASP A 157 13.73 -11.33 11.51
N ASP A 158 14.38 -10.61 10.60
CA ASP A 158 13.75 -10.05 9.40
C ASP A 158 13.76 -11.02 8.20
N SER A 159 14.30 -12.23 8.34
CA SER A 159 14.31 -13.26 7.28
C SER A 159 12.89 -13.56 6.77
N LYS A 160 11.91 -13.59 7.67
CA LYS A 160 10.49 -13.76 7.32
C LYS A 160 9.91 -12.57 6.54
N ALA A 161 10.42 -11.36 6.77
CA ALA A 161 10.05 -10.20 5.96
C ALA A 161 10.67 -10.29 4.56
N TRP A 162 11.88 -10.85 4.44
CA TRP A 162 12.51 -11.13 3.15
C TRP A 162 11.82 -12.26 2.37
N ASP A 163 11.23 -13.23 3.06
CA ASP A 163 10.39 -14.27 2.44
C ASP A 163 9.19 -13.69 1.67
N LEU A 164 8.70 -12.50 2.04
CA LEU A 164 7.63 -11.79 1.31
C LEU A 164 8.03 -11.41 -0.11
N ILE A 165 9.32 -11.16 -0.34
CA ILE A 165 9.88 -10.68 -1.60
C ILE A 165 10.46 -11.85 -2.40
N LYS A 166 10.38 -13.10 -1.92
CA LYS A 166 11.07 -14.25 -2.55
C LYS A 166 10.74 -14.29 -4.03
N VAL A 167 11.78 -13.96 -4.79
CA VAL A 167 11.83 -13.92 -6.23
C VAL A 167 11.41 -15.31 -6.69
N ASN A 168 10.36 -15.37 -7.51
CA ASN A 168 9.98 -16.56 -8.25
C ASN A 168 11.20 -16.95 -9.11
N HIS A 169 12.10 -17.77 -8.56
CA HIS A 169 12.95 -18.65 -9.34
C HIS A 169 12.07 -19.82 -9.78
N MET A 170 11.16 -19.55 -10.72
CA MET A 170 10.71 -20.61 -11.61
C MET A 170 11.76 -20.70 -12.73
N ILE A 171 12.54 -21.78 -12.65
CA ILE A 171 13.38 -22.32 -13.70
C ILE A 171 12.49 -22.71 -14.88
#